data_AF-B4VV36-F1
#
_entry.id   AF-B4VV36-F1
#
_cell.length_a   1.000
_cell.length_b   1.000
_cell.length_c   1.000
_cell.angle_alpha   90.00
_cell.angle_beta   90.00
_cell.angle_gamma   90.00
#
_symmetry.space_group_name_H-M   'P 1'
#
loop_
_entity.id
_entity.type
_entity.pdbx_description
1 polymer ?
#
loop_
_entity_poly.entity_id
_entity_poly.type
_entity_poly.pdbx_seq_one_letter_code
_entity_poly.pdbx_strand_id
1 'polypeptide(L)'
;MFRNKNDIGLLQIIASLLSGKLLSGLLVLGIIVGVYSGTRLRNREDNLYKNINQLSSQNTKEKSQALVALFKEEKLLSHSTRPDNDEKLDLIYQEILQVDPKNVDVYIRMARRNLKQSQATRYESKTEAEKLKQQGIRNLETARKLYQEKGWSSKEEQTVKLIEDINNGVASYNWCFPTTLADPLRAKCGS
;
A
#
# COMPACT_ATOMS: atom_id res chain seq x y z
N MET A 1 -25.05 49.33 -14.20
CA MET A 1 -25.41 49.00 -12.79
C MET A 1 -25.03 47.54 -12.56
N PHE A 2 -24.04 47.34 -11.69
CA PHE A 2 -23.49 46.09 -11.10
C PHE A 2 -23.16 44.87 -11.99
N ARG A 3 -21.94 44.90 -12.55
CA ARG A 3 -21.09 43.71 -12.74
C ARG A 3 -20.72 43.15 -11.37
N ASN A 4 -21.15 41.93 -11.05
CA ASN A 4 -20.83 41.28 -9.79
C ASN A 4 -19.35 40.83 -9.80
N LYS A 5 -18.52 41.51 -9.00
CA LYS A 5 -17.13 41.14 -8.73
C LYS A 5 -17.17 40.12 -7.59
N ASN A 6 -17.08 38.83 -7.87
CA ASN A 6 -16.76 37.83 -6.83
C ASN A 6 -16.08 36.54 -7.31
N ASP A 7 -15.76 36.39 -8.60
CA ASP A 7 -15.12 35.16 -9.12
C ASP A 7 -13.60 35.25 -9.33
N ILE A 8 -12.95 36.27 -8.75
CA ILE A 8 -11.48 36.48 -8.93
C ILE A 8 -10.70 36.18 -7.64
N GLY A 9 -11.37 35.75 -6.56
CA GLY A 9 -10.71 35.42 -5.28
C GLY A 9 -10.28 33.96 -5.13
N LEU A 10 -10.91 33.01 -5.83
CA LEU A 10 -10.67 31.58 -5.60
C LEU A 10 -9.54 30.98 -6.45
N LEU A 11 -9.31 31.55 -7.65
CA LEU A 11 -8.28 31.05 -8.58
C LEU A 11 -6.87 31.59 -8.31
N GLN A 12 -6.74 32.68 -7.54
CA GLN A 12 -5.42 33.18 -7.11
C GLN A 12 -4.82 32.45 -5.90
N ILE A 13 -5.65 31.76 -5.11
CA ILE A 13 -5.18 30.93 -3.98
C ILE A 13 -4.52 29.64 -4.50
N ILE A 14 -5.00 29.10 -5.63
CA ILE A 14 -4.43 27.88 -6.22
C ILE A 14 -3.13 28.19 -6.98
N ALA A 15 -2.99 29.37 -7.57
CA ALA A 15 -1.81 29.75 -8.34
C ALA A 15 -0.59 30.20 -7.50
N SER A 16 -0.74 30.38 -6.18
CA SER A 16 0.35 30.79 -5.28
C SER A 16 0.88 29.65 -4.39
N LEU A 17 0.34 28.43 -4.50
CA LEU A 17 0.81 27.23 -3.79
C LEU A 17 1.78 26.36 -4.61
N LEU A 18 2.17 26.78 -5.81
CA LEU A 18 3.10 26.07 -6.69
C LEU A 18 4.53 26.65 -6.72
N SER A 19 4.86 27.52 -5.78
CA SER A 19 6.21 28.07 -5.67
C SER A 19 6.66 28.14 -4.22
N GLY A 20 7.46 27.18 -3.80
CA GLY A 20 8.16 27.23 -2.52
C GLY A 20 8.06 25.93 -1.74
N LYS A 21 9.17 25.20 -1.71
CA LYS A 21 9.47 24.10 -0.79
C LYS A 21 8.96 24.40 0.63
N LEU A 22 8.41 23.38 1.29
CA LEU A 22 7.82 23.33 2.65
C LEU A 22 6.29 23.38 2.67
N LEU A 23 5.63 22.22 2.75
CA LEU A 23 4.38 21.94 3.49
C LEU A 23 3.81 20.56 3.11
N SER A 24 4.60 19.49 3.26
CA SER A 24 4.16 18.10 3.03
C SER A 24 3.79 17.39 4.34
N GLY A 25 3.02 18.02 5.23
CA GLY A 25 2.76 17.46 6.56
C GLY A 25 1.45 17.83 7.25
N LEU A 26 0.49 18.48 6.58
CA LEU A 26 -0.65 19.09 7.28
C LEU A 26 -1.98 19.07 6.52
N LEU A 27 -2.23 18.06 5.69
CA LEU A 27 -3.50 17.90 4.95
C LEU A 27 -4.16 16.52 5.14
N VAL A 28 -4.06 15.94 6.33
CA VAL A 28 -4.88 14.78 6.72
C VAL A 28 -5.55 15.03 8.07
N LEU A 29 -6.36 16.09 8.14
CA LEU A 29 -7.25 16.34 9.26
C LEU A 29 -8.58 16.87 8.73
N GLY A 30 -9.48 15.94 8.41
CA GLY A 30 -10.86 16.29 8.11
C GLY A 30 -11.66 15.11 7.58
N ILE A 31 -12.33 14.39 8.48
CA ILE A 31 -13.74 13.96 8.37
C ILE A 31 -14.19 13.41 9.74
N ILE A 32 -15.42 13.77 10.13
CA ILE A 32 -15.99 13.83 11.48
C ILE A 32 -17.01 12.71 11.74
N VAL A 33 -16.88 12.06 12.92
CA VAL A 33 -17.88 11.59 13.92
C VAL A 33 -18.96 10.53 13.58
N GLY A 34 -18.93 9.43 14.36
CA GLY A 34 -20.08 8.57 14.70
C GLY A 34 -19.95 8.01 16.12
N VAL A 35 -20.74 8.52 17.09
CA VAL A 35 -20.55 8.30 18.54
C VAL A 35 -21.36 7.10 19.02
N TYR A 36 -20.76 5.90 19.02
CA TYR A 36 -20.83 4.86 20.07
C TYR A 36 -20.12 3.56 19.63
N SER A 37 -20.04 3.31 18.33
CA SER A 37 -19.09 2.38 17.68
C SER A 37 -17.78 3.07 17.27
N GLY A 38 -17.74 4.41 17.34
CA GLY A 38 -16.63 5.25 16.92
C GLY A 38 -15.42 5.34 17.84
N THR A 39 -15.46 4.85 19.08
CA THR A 39 -14.26 4.88 19.94
C THR A 39 -13.22 3.86 19.50
N ARG A 40 -13.64 2.62 19.18
CA ARG A 40 -12.71 1.60 18.63
C ARG A 40 -12.23 1.94 17.22
N LEU A 41 -13.08 2.55 16.39
CA LEU A 41 -12.70 3.00 15.05
C LEU A 41 -11.78 4.24 15.10
N ARG A 42 -12.07 5.25 15.93
CA ARG A 42 -11.14 6.38 16.17
C ARG A 42 -9.82 5.90 16.72
N ASN A 43 -9.81 5.02 17.72
CA ASN A 43 -8.56 4.49 18.27
C ASN A 43 -7.73 3.76 17.20
N ARG A 44 -8.37 3.08 16.23
CA ARG A 44 -7.66 2.40 15.14
C ARG A 44 -7.08 3.39 14.13
N GLU A 45 -7.84 4.42 13.77
CA GLU A 45 -7.38 5.50 12.88
C GLU A 45 -6.29 6.36 13.53
N ASP A 46 -6.46 6.75 14.80
CA ASP A 46 -5.46 7.49 15.58
C ASP A 46 -4.16 6.67 15.70
N ASN A 47 -4.27 5.34 15.88
CA ASN A 47 -3.11 4.45 15.89
C ASN A 47 -2.45 4.32 14.51
N LEU A 48 -3.23 4.27 13.44
CA LEU A 48 -2.72 4.27 12.07
C LEU A 48 -1.88 5.52 11.82
N TYR A 49 -2.44 6.70 12.08
CA TYR A 49 -1.74 7.98 11.88
C TYR A 49 -0.54 8.14 12.82
N LYS A 50 -0.66 7.70 14.08
CA LYS A 50 0.47 7.68 15.01
C LYS A 50 1.63 6.85 14.46
N ASN A 51 1.35 5.63 13.96
CA ASN A 51 2.39 4.77 13.42
C ASN A 51 2.96 5.32 12.11
N ILE A 52 2.14 5.92 11.24
CA ILE A 52 2.61 6.64 10.04
C ILE A 52 3.60 7.75 10.45
N ASN A 53 3.23 8.61 11.40
CA ASN A 53 4.10 9.68 11.87
C ASN A 53 5.42 9.13 12.43
N GLN A 54 5.38 8.00 13.14
CA GLN A 54 6.56 7.34 13.70
C GLN A 54 7.48 6.69 12.66
N LEU A 55 7.04 6.48 11.40
CA LEU A 55 7.93 6.00 10.34
C LEU A 55 9.08 6.97 10.06
N SER A 56 8.84 8.27 10.24
CA SER A 56 9.85 9.33 10.07
C SER A 56 10.75 9.54 11.29
N SER A 57 10.54 8.79 12.39
CA SER A 57 11.37 8.90 13.59
C SER A 57 12.83 8.56 13.29
N GLN A 58 13.75 9.35 13.85
CA GLN A 58 15.19 9.06 13.81
C GLN A 58 15.56 7.87 14.72
N ASN A 59 14.68 7.48 15.65
CA ASN A 59 14.86 6.33 16.50
C ASN A 59 14.53 5.03 15.73
N THR A 60 15.55 4.24 15.44
CA THR A 60 15.42 2.99 14.66
C THR A 60 14.49 1.96 15.30
N LYS A 61 14.40 1.94 16.64
CA LYS A 61 13.48 1.06 17.38
C LYS A 61 12.03 1.47 17.18
N GLU A 62 11.73 2.76 17.32
CA GLU A 62 10.38 3.30 17.10
C GLU A 62 9.93 3.10 15.66
N LYS A 63 10.81 3.41 14.68
CA LYS A 63 10.55 3.18 13.27
C LYS A 63 10.22 1.72 12.98
N SER A 64 11.00 0.79 13.54
CA SER A 64 10.77 -0.65 13.35
C SER A 64 9.45 -1.11 13.98
N GLN A 65 9.11 -0.62 15.18
CA GLN A 65 7.84 -0.91 15.85
C GLN A 65 6.64 -0.38 15.06
N ALA A 66 6.75 0.85 14.55
CA ALA A 66 5.74 1.46 13.70
C ALA A 66 5.50 0.65 12.43
N LEU A 67 6.56 0.23 11.73
CA LEU A 67 6.47 -0.59 10.53
C LEU A 67 5.75 -1.93 10.80
N VAL A 68 6.11 -2.62 11.90
CA VAL A 68 5.44 -3.87 12.31
C VAL A 68 3.96 -3.62 12.62
N ALA A 69 3.63 -2.54 13.31
CA ALA A 69 2.25 -2.19 13.62
C ALA A 69 1.43 -1.89 12.36
N LEU A 70 2.01 -1.19 11.38
CA LEU A 70 1.36 -0.91 10.10
C LEU A 70 1.12 -2.19 9.28
N PHE A 71 2.07 -3.12 9.23
CA PHE A 71 1.83 -4.41 8.56
C PHE A 71 0.81 -5.30 9.29
N LYS A 72 0.69 -5.17 10.61
CA LYS A 72 -0.39 -5.83 11.36
C LYS A 72 -1.75 -5.24 11.01
N GLU A 73 -1.81 -3.92 10.88
CA GLU A 73 -3.01 -3.18 10.50
C GLU A 73 -3.42 -3.50 9.04
N GLU A 74 -2.47 -3.49 8.11
CA GLU A 74 -2.66 -3.96 6.72
C GLU A 74 -3.27 -5.35 6.70
N LYS A 75 -2.71 -6.30 7.45
CA LYS A 75 -3.24 -7.66 7.55
C LYS A 75 -4.69 -7.67 8.04
N LEU A 76 -5.06 -6.83 9.00
CA LEU A 76 -6.45 -6.77 9.47
C LEU A 76 -7.39 -6.16 8.41
N LEU A 77 -6.95 -5.12 7.71
CA LEU A 77 -7.73 -4.48 6.64
C LEU A 77 -7.93 -5.42 5.44
N SER A 78 -6.91 -6.19 5.04
CA SER A 78 -6.97 -7.11 3.90
C SER A 78 -7.85 -8.35 4.10
N HIS A 79 -8.29 -8.63 5.33
CA HIS A 79 -9.26 -9.68 5.66
C HIS A 79 -10.70 -9.17 5.78
N SER A 80 -10.93 -7.86 5.73
CA SER A 80 -12.25 -7.27 5.89
C SER A 80 -12.83 -6.85 4.54
N THR A 81 -14.12 -7.10 4.34
CA THR A 81 -14.86 -6.81 3.09
C THR A 81 -15.35 -5.36 3.00
N ARG A 82 -14.89 -4.46 3.87
CA ARG A 82 -15.36 -3.07 3.86
C ARG A 82 -14.75 -2.31 2.69
N PRO A 83 -15.54 -1.53 1.94
CA PRO A 83 -15.07 -0.79 0.78
C PRO A 83 -14.03 0.28 1.14
N ASP A 84 -14.07 0.86 2.35
CA ASP A 84 -13.10 1.89 2.79
C ASP A 84 -11.70 1.33 3.12
N ASN A 85 -11.55 0.00 3.16
CA ASN A 85 -10.25 -0.61 3.48
C ASN A 85 -9.25 -0.47 2.34
N ASP A 86 -9.71 -0.43 1.09
CA ASP A 86 -8.82 -0.37 -0.07
C ASP A 86 -8.01 0.93 -0.10
N GLU A 87 -8.66 2.06 0.18
CA GLU A 87 -7.98 3.36 0.32
C GLU A 87 -7.00 3.38 1.50
N LYS A 88 -7.38 2.79 2.64
CA LYS A 88 -6.51 2.70 3.83
C LYS A 88 -5.28 1.82 3.59
N LEU A 89 -5.43 0.73 2.83
CA LEU A 89 -4.32 -0.12 2.41
C LEU A 89 -3.35 0.65 1.51
N ASP A 90 -3.88 1.38 0.54
CA ASP A 90 -3.06 2.17 -0.38
C ASP A 90 -2.32 3.29 0.36
N LEU A 91 -2.96 3.95 1.33
CA LEU A 91 -2.31 4.92 2.22
C LEU A 91 -1.14 4.29 2.98
N ILE A 92 -1.33 3.13 3.63
CA ILE A 92 -0.25 2.43 4.36
C ILE A 92 0.95 2.17 3.44
N TYR A 93 0.71 1.66 2.23
CA TYR A 93 1.79 1.36 1.29
C TYR A 93 2.52 2.63 0.82
N GLN A 94 1.78 3.69 0.51
CA GLN A 94 2.37 4.97 0.11
C GLN A 94 3.23 5.58 1.21
N GLU A 95 2.75 5.62 2.45
CA GLU A 95 3.49 6.20 3.58
C GLU A 95 4.78 5.42 3.89
N ILE A 96 4.73 4.08 3.83
CA ILE A 96 5.95 3.28 4.00
C ILE A 96 6.94 3.55 2.85
N LEU A 97 6.48 3.60 1.59
CA LEU A 97 7.34 3.83 0.44
C LEU A 97 7.88 5.26 0.34
N GLN A 98 7.19 6.26 0.91
CA GLN A 98 7.73 7.62 1.02
C GLN A 98 8.98 7.66 1.91
N VAL A 99 8.97 6.89 3.00
CA VAL A 99 10.07 6.83 3.98
C VAL A 99 11.16 5.83 3.57
N ASP A 100 10.76 4.70 2.98
CA ASP A 100 11.64 3.65 2.49
C ASP A 100 11.19 3.19 1.09
N PRO A 101 11.63 3.89 0.03
CA PRO A 101 11.28 3.52 -1.35
C PRO A 101 11.80 2.15 -1.78
N LYS A 102 12.73 1.56 -1.02
CA LYS A 102 13.32 0.24 -1.29
C LYS A 102 12.73 -0.85 -0.38
N ASN A 103 11.56 -0.60 0.23
CA ASN A 103 10.89 -1.56 1.08
C ASN A 103 10.27 -2.71 0.26
N VAL A 104 10.99 -3.84 0.19
CA VAL A 104 10.54 -4.99 -0.62
C VAL A 104 9.24 -5.60 -0.13
N ASP A 105 9.00 -5.56 1.19
CA ASP A 105 7.80 -6.15 1.80
C ASP A 105 6.52 -5.47 1.31
N VAL A 106 6.56 -4.14 1.08
CA VAL A 106 5.43 -3.40 0.51
C VAL A 106 5.14 -3.85 -0.91
N TYR A 107 6.14 -3.94 -1.77
CA TYR A 107 5.95 -4.37 -3.16
C TYR A 107 5.37 -5.79 -3.25
N ILE A 108 5.85 -6.72 -2.41
CA ILE A 108 5.28 -8.08 -2.35
C ILE A 108 3.81 -8.07 -1.89
N ARG A 109 3.45 -7.23 -0.91
CA ARG A 109 2.07 -7.12 -0.41
C ARG A 109 1.13 -6.49 -1.43
N MET A 110 1.55 -5.40 -2.08
CA MET A 110 0.81 -4.78 -3.18
C MET A 110 0.62 -5.77 -4.34
N ALA A 111 1.66 -6.53 -4.69
CA ALA A 111 1.55 -7.58 -5.70
C ALA A 111 0.48 -8.62 -5.34
N ARG A 112 0.55 -9.17 -4.13
CA ARG A 112 -0.40 -10.17 -3.64
C ARG A 112 -1.84 -9.64 -3.63
N ARG A 113 -2.05 -8.39 -3.20
CA ARG A 113 -3.36 -7.72 -3.19
C ARG A 113 -3.92 -7.60 -4.61
N ASN A 114 -3.15 -7.01 -5.52
CA ASN A 114 -3.56 -6.79 -6.91
C ASN A 114 -3.87 -8.11 -7.62
N LEU A 115 -3.05 -9.14 -7.41
CA LEU A 115 -3.27 -10.46 -7.99
C LEU A 115 -4.52 -11.14 -7.41
N LYS A 116 -4.78 -11.02 -6.12
CA LYS A 116 -6.02 -11.53 -5.50
C LYS A 116 -7.26 -10.80 -6.04
N GLN A 117 -7.21 -9.47 -6.15
CA GLN A 117 -8.30 -8.67 -6.70
C GLN A 117 -8.54 -8.99 -8.18
N SER A 118 -7.47 -9.13 -8.98
CA SER A 118 -7.55 -9.57 -10.38
C SER A 118 -8.37 -10.84 -10.54
N GLN A 119 -8.14 -11.84 -9.67
CA GLN A 119 -8.88 -13.09 -9.71
C GLN A 119 -10.35 -12.95 -9.34
N ALA A 120 -10.66 -12.13 -8.33
CA ALA A 120 -12.03 -11.86 -7.92
C ALA A 120 -12.80 -11.10 -9.02
N THR A 121 -12.17 -10.14 -9.68
CA THR A 121 -12.77 -9.29 -10.71
C THR A 121 -12.88 -9.96 -12.08
N ARG A 122 -12.21 -11.10 -12.32
CA ARG A 122 -12.08 -11.73 -13.66
C ARG A 122 -13.41 -11.97 -14.37
N TYR A 123 -14.47 -12.31 -13.62
CA TYR A 123 -15.79 -12.59 -14.19
C TYR A 123 -16.66 -11.34 -14.36
N GLU A 124 -16.37 -10.27 -13.61
CA GLU A 124 -17.08 -8.99 -13.67
C GLU A 124 -16.50 -8.10 -14.78
N SER A 125 -15.17 -8.03 -14.89
CA SER A 125 -14.48 -7.23 -15.89
C SER A 125 -13.12 -7.84 -16.24
N LYS A 126 -13.01 -8.39 -17.46
CA LYS A 126 -11.74 -8.92 -17.97
C LYS A 126 -10.65 -7.85 -18.06
N THR A 127 -11.02 -6.64 -18.48
CA THR A 127 -10.08 -5.52 -18.64
C THR A 127 -9.52 -5.06 -17.30
N GLU A 128 -10.37 -4.91 -16.28
CA GLU A 128 -9.90 -4.49 -14.95
C GLU A 128 -9.08 -5.61 -14.28
N ALA A 129 -9.51 -6.86 -14.44
CA ALA A 129 -8.74 -8.01 -13.96
C ALA A 129 -7.33 -8.06 -14.59
N GLU A 130 -7.21 -7.81 -15.90
CA GLU A 130 -5.90 -7.77 -16.56
C GLU A 130 -5.05 -6.59 -16.09
N LYS A 131 -5.65 -5.40 -15.92
CA LYS A 131 -4.94 -4.24 -15.37
C LYS A 131 -4.37 -4.52 -13.97
N LEU A 132 -5.16 -5.12 -13.08
CA LEU A 132 -4.74 -5.55 -11.75
C LEU A 132 -3.64 -6.60 -11.80
N LYS A 133 -3.76 -7.60 -12.71
CA LYS A 133 -2.71 -8.60 -12.93
C LYS A 133 -1.39 -7.94 -13.31
N GLN A 134 -1.42 -7.01 -14.28
CA GLN A 134 -0.24 -6.29 -14.75
C GLN A 134 0.36 -5.39 -13.65
N GLN A 135 -0.46 -4.74 -12.84
CA GLN A 135 0.02 -4.00 -11.66
C GLN A 135 0.69 -4.94 -10.65
N GLY A 136 0.12 -6.12 -10.42
CA GLY A 136 0.71 -7.14 -9.55
C GLY A 136 2.09 -7.60 -10.03
N ILE A 137 2.21 -7.93 -11.32
CA ILE A 137 3.48 -8.34 -11.95
C ILE A 137 4.53 -7.21 -11.87
N ARG A 138 4.15 -5.95 -12.14
CA ARG A 138 5.08 -4.81 -11.99
C ARG A 138 5.65 -4.68 -10.59
N ASN A 139 4.83 -4.90 -9.56
CA ASN A 139 5.31 -4.88 -8.18
C ASN A 139 6.26 -6.05 -7.88
N LEU A 140 6.00 -7.25 -8.43
CA LEU A 140 6.93 -8.38 -8.33
C LEU A 140 8.26 -8.09 -9.02
N GLU A 141 8.25 -7.48 -10.20
CA GLU A 141 9.48 -7.07 -10.90
C GLU A 141 10.29 -6.05 -10.11
N THR A 142 9.64 -5.09 -9.46
CA THR A 142 10.32 -4.15 -8.56
C THR A 142 10.92 -4.88 -7.36
N ALA A 143 10.17 -5.78 -6.73
CA ALA A 143 10.68 -6.58 -5.62
C ALA A 143 11.89 -7.45 -6.03
N ARG A 144 11.83 -8.06 -7.22
CA ARG A 144 12.93 -8.86 -7.80
C ARG A 144 14.20 -8.03 -7.94
N LYS A 145 14.12 -6.84 -8.53
CA LYS A 145 15.28 -5.93 -8.65
C LYS A 145 15.87 -5.56 -7.29
N LEU A 146 15.02 -5.29 -6.30
CA LEU A 146 15.49 -4.98 -4.95
C LEU A 146 16.12 -6.20 -4.25
N TYR A 147 15.66 -7.42 -4.52
CA TYR A 147 16.32 -8.63 -4.05
C TYR A 147 17.69 -8.82 -4.69
N GLN A 148 17.80 -8.56 -6.00
CA GLN A 148 19.06 -8.58 -6.72
C GLN A 148 20.06 -7.58 -6.13
N GLU A 149 19.64 -6.32 -5.92
CA GLU A 149 20.48 -5.27 -5.31
C GLU A 149 20.98 -5.65 -3.90
N LYS A 150 20.19 -6.41 -3.14
CA LYS A 150 20.53 -6.86 -1.78
C LYS A 150 21.33 -8.17 -1.75
N GLY A 151 21.57 -8.82 -2.90
CA GLY A 151 22.22 -10.12 -2.99
C GLY A 151 21.37 -11.27 -2.44
N TRP A 152 20.04 -11.13 -2.41
CA TRP A 152 19.12 -12.16 -1.90
C TRP A 152 18.66 -13.09 -3.03
N SER A 153 19.60 -13.81 -3.65
CA SER A 153 19.39 -14.62 -4.86
C SER A 153 18.23 -15.61 -4.74
N SER A 154 18.09 -16.33 -3.62
CA SER A 154 16.98 -17.27 -3.42
C SER A 154 15.59 -16.60 -3.50
N LYS A 155 15.45 -15.36 -2.99
CA LYS A 155 14.18 -14.62 -3.09
C LYS A 155 13.96 -14.06 -4.49
N GLU A 156 15.03 -13.66 -5.16
CA GLU A 156 14.98 -13.24 -6.56
C GLU A 156 14.48 -14.38 -7.46
N GLU A 157 15.11 -15.57 -7.39
CA GLU A 157 14.74 -16.77 -8.14
C GLU A 157 13.29 -17.18 -7.86
N GLN A 158 12.87 -17.16 -6.60
CA GLN A 158 11.48 -17.43 -6.23
C GLN A 158 10.50 -16.42 -6.87
N THR A 159 10.89 -15.15 -6.96
CA THR A 159 10.07 -14.11 -7.60
C THR A 159 9.98 -14.30 -9.10
N VAL A 160 11.07 -14.70 -9.76
CA VAL A 160 11.09 -15.07 -11.19
C VAL A 160 10.11 -16.21 -11.45
N LYS A 161 10.23 -17.32 -10.70
CA LYS A 161 9.33 -18.47 -10.84
C LYS A 161 7.86 -18.09 -10.62
N LEU A 162 7.57 -17.25 -9.61
CA LEU A 162 6.21 -16.76 -9.38
C LEU A 162 5.65 -15.97 -10.58
N ILE A 163 6.45 -15.08 -11.18
CA ILE A 163 6.04 -14.31 -12.36
C ILE A 163 5.76 -15.25 -13.54
N GLU A 164 6.61 -16.26 -13.75
CA GLU A 164 6.41 -17.29 -14.77
C GLU A 164 5.12 -18.08 -14.54
N ASP A 165 4.88 -18.55 -13.32
CA ASP A 165 3.65 -19.27 -12.94
C ASP A 165 2.39 -18.43 -13.21
N ILE A 166 2.41 -17.13 -12.87
CA ILE A 166 1.30 -16.21 -13.14
C ILE A 166 1.06 -16.03 -14.66
N ASN A 167 2.13 -15.92 -15.44
CA ASN A 167 2.04 -15.73 -16.89
C ASN A 167 1.58 -17.00 -17.62
N ASN A 168 2.01 -18.16 -17.15
CA ASN A 168 1.61 -19.47 -17.66
C ASN A 168 0.21 -19.91 -17.20
N GLY A 169 -0.48 -19.09 -16.39
CA GLY A 169 -1.84 -19.37 -15.95
C GLY A 169 -1.93 -20.45 -14.88
N VAL A 170 -0.85 -20.70 -14.14
CA VAL A 170 -0.84 -21.59 -12.98
C VAL A 170 -1.88 -21.08 -11.97
N ALA A 171 -2.64 -22.00 -11.39
CA ALA A 171 -3.68 -21.67 -10.43
C ALA A 171 -3.11 -20.99 -9.17
N SER A 172 -3.81 -20.00 -8.62
CA SER A 172 -3.24 -19.16 -7.54
C SER A 172 -2.99 -19.85 -6.22
N TYR A 173 -3.64 -20.96 -5.93
CA TYR A 173 -3.32 -21.74 -4.74
C TYR A 173 -1.92 -22.37 -4.82
N ASN A 174 -1.30 -22.40 -6.01
CA ASN A 174 0.09 -22.80 -6.21
C ASN A 174 1.06 -21.60 -6.25
N TRP A 175 0.58 -20.36 -6.18
CA TRP A 175 1.45 -19.18 -6.25
C TRP A 175 2.27 -19.01 -4.98
N CYS A 176 3.58 -18.90 -5.20
CA CYS A 176 4.59 -18.91 -4.15
C CYS A 176 5.26 -17.56 -3.98
N PHE A 177 4.71 -16.74 -3.09
CA PHE A 177 5.28 -15.43 -2.76
C PHE A 177 6.50 -15.56 -1.84
N PRO A 178 7.56 -14.78 -2.07
CA PRO A 178 8.68 -14.67 -1.14
C PRO A 178 8.25 -14.26 0.27
N THR A 179 8.94 -14.80 1.27
CA THR A 179 8.68 -14.45 2.68
C THR A 179 9.07 -13.00 2.96
N THR A 180 8.18 -12.32 3.69
CA THR A 180 8.34 -10.94 4.18
C THR A 180 8.53 -10.98 5.69
N LEU A 181 9.06 -9.90 6.30
CA LEU A 181 9.34 -9.85 7.75
C LEU A 181 8.09 -10.15 8.60
N ALA A 182 6.90 -9.77 8.11
CA ALA A 182 5.63 -9.99 8.80
C ALA A 182 4.87 -11.25 8.36
N ASP A 183 5.43 -12.07 7.46
CA ASP A 183 4.83 -13.36 7.05
C ASP A 183 5.92 -14.45 6.83
N PRO A 184 6.69 -14.81 7.87
CA PRO A 184 7.80 -15.76 7.74
C PRO A 184 7.35 -17.22 7.54
N LEU A 185 6.07 -17.53 7.80
CA LEU A 185 5.55 -18.91 7.86
C LEU A 185 4.70 -19.32 6.64
N ARG A 186 4.47 -18.43 5.67
CA ARG A 186 3.72 -18.77 4.43
C ARG A 186 4.58 -19.31 3.29
N ALA A 187 5.80 -19.77 3.58
CA ALA A 187 6.58 -20.57 2.64
C ALA A 187 6.09 -22.02 2.57
N LYS A 188 4.79 -22.26 2.36
CA LYS A 188 4.33 -23.58 1.89
C LYS A 188 4.48 -23.62 0.38
N CYS A 189 5.73 -23.52 -0.07
CA CYS A 189 6.11 -23.75 -1.44
C CYS A 189 6.60 -25.18 -1.52
N GLY A 190 5.72 -26.05 -2.05
CA GLY A 190 6.00 -27.48 -2.16
C GLY A 190 7.24 -27.73 -3.01
N SER A 191 8.12 -28.55 -2.43
CA SER A 191 9.15 -29.37 -3.07
C SER A 191 8.62 -30.12 -4.29
#